data_AF-A0A7L2R773-F1
#
_entry.id   AF-A0A7L2R773-F1
#
_cell.length_a   1.000
_cell.length_b   1.000
_cell.length_c   1.000
_cell.angle_alpha   90.00
_cell.angle_beta   90.00
_cell.angle_gamma   90.00
#
_symmetry.space_group_name_H-M   'P 1'
#
loop_
_entity.id
_entity.type
_entity.pdbx_description
1 polymer ?
#
loop_
_entity_poly.entity_id
_entity_poly.type
_entity_poly.pdbx_seq_one_letter_code
_entity_poly.pdbx_strand_id
1 'polypeptide(L)'
;PEVCLRLESGPSAAAHSPLAQRNGFLRLLLHSCCTELCTSCLTSLGPFLEDEIIPEVIPMEIEVVDAKITLKDDSPPVYPTSPGPVPITLAMDHVVVRRRDDGVFYLT
;
A
#
# COMPACT_ATOMS: atom_id res chain seq x y z
N PRO A 1 13.82 -9.93 -5.37
CA PRO A 1 12.47 -10.44 -5.06
C PRO A 1 11.42 -9.50 -5.67
N GLU A 2 10.31 -10.01 -6.20
CA GLU A 2 9.24 -9.16 -6.73
C GLU A 2 8.58 -8.30 -5.63
N VAL A 3 8.58 -8.82 -4.40
CA VAL A 3 8.13 -8.13 -3.19
C VAL A 3 9.18 -8.30 -2.10
N CYS A 4 9.62 -7.20 -1.48
CA CYS A 4 10.45 -7.21 -0.27
C CYS A 4 9.76 -6.40 0.82
N LEU A 5 9.60 -6.98 2.00
CA LEU A 5 9.06 -6.30 3.17
C LEU A 5 10.08 -6.35 4.30
N ARG A 6 10.33 -5.22 4.95
CA ARG A 6 11.18 -5.14 6.15
C ARG A 6 10.53 -4.23 7.17
N LEU A 7 10.36 -4.75 8.38
CA LEU A 7 9.97 -3.96 9.55
C LEU A 7 11.16 -3.92 10.50
N GLU A 8 11.63 -2.72 10.84
CA GLU A 8 12.74 -2.52 11.77
C GLU A 8 12.25 -1.76 13.00
N SER A 9 12.75 -2.09 14.18
CA SER A 9 12.41 -1.40 15.43
C SER A 9 13.62 -1.31 16.36
N GLY A 10 13.60 -0.36 17.29
CA GLY A 10 14.68 -0.13 18.24
C GLY A 10 15.78 0.80 17.71
N PRO A 11 16.97 0.84 18.36
CA PRO A 11 17.99 1.86 18.10
C PRO A 11 18.47 1.94 16.65
N SER A 12 18.48 0.82 15.92
CA SER A 12 18.86 0.80 14.50
C SER A 12 17.85 1.51 13.60
N ALA A 13 16.56 1.52 13.98
CA ALA A 13 15.50 2.18 13.22
C ALA A 13 15.56 3.70 13.33
N ALA A 14 16.25 4.25 14.35
CA ALA A 14 16.48 5.68 14.50
C ALA A 14 17.23 6.32 13.31
N ALA A 15 17.91 5.50 12.49
CA ALA A 15 18.58 5.94 11.27
C ALA A 15 17.60 6.42 10.18
N HIS A 16 16.33 5.97 10.23
CA HIS A 16 15.31 6.37 9.25
C HIS A 16 14.51 7.59 9.71
N SER A 17 14.13 7.62 10.99
CA SER A 17 13.53 8.79 11.62
C SER A 17 13.56 8.71 13.15
N PRO A 18 13.41 9.84 13.87
CA PRO A 18 13.28 9.84 15.33
C PRO A 18 12.14 8.95 15.84
N LEU A 19 10.97 9.00 15.19
CA LEU A 19 9.81 8.21 15.62
C LEU A 19 9.98 6.71 15.35
N ALA A 20 10.77 6.34 14.34
CA ALA A 20 11.02 4.96 13.98
C ALA A 20 11.74 4.16 15.08
N GLN A 21 12.52 4.80 15.96
CA GLN A 21 13.13 4.10 17.09
C GLN A 21 12.07 3.44 18.00
N ARG A 22 10.95 4.14 18.22
CA ARG A 22 9.87 3.71 19.13
C ARG A 22 8.79 2.93 18.39
N ASN A 23 8.34 3.44 17.24
CA ASN A 23 7.16 2.93 16.54
C ASN A 23 7.53 1.97 15.40
N GLY A 24 8.83 1.84 15.09
CA GLY A 24 9.35 1.06 13.98
C GLY A 24 9.33 1.79 12.64
N PHE A 25 10.04 1.23 11.66
CA PHE A 25 10.08 1.69 10.28
C PHE A 25 9.69 0.55 9.35
N LEU A 26 8.68 0.77 8.51
CA LEU A 26 8.24 -0.21 7.51
C LEU A 26 8.79 0.16 6.13
N ARG A 27 9.52 -0.76 5.51
CA ARG A 27 9.96 -0.64 4.12
C ARG A 27 9.34 -1.74 3.26
N LEU A 28 8.73 -1.33 2.15
CA LEU A 28 8.18 -2.23 1.14
C LEU A 28 8.80 -1.87 -0.21
N LEU A 29 9.33 -2.85 -0.92
CA LEU A 29 9.75 -2.72 -2.31
C LEU A 29 8.94 -3.69 -3.15
N LEU A 30 8.24 -3.16 -4.16
CA LEU A 30 7.62 -3.90 -5.24
C LEU A 30 8.44 -3.66 -6.50
N HIS A 31 8.93 -4.71 -7.14
CA HIS A 31 9.78 -4.58 -8.32
C HIS A 31 9.38 -5.58 -9.40
N SER A 32 9.18 -5.11 -10.64
CA SER A 32 8.82 -5.94 -11.80
C SER A 32 7.61 -6.84 -11.53
N CYS A 33 6.62 -6.35 -10.79
CA CYS A 33 5.45 -7.14 -10.41
C CYS A 33 4.26 -6.89 -11.33
N CYS A 34 3.59 -7.96 -11.75
CA CYS A 34 2.32 -7.90 -12.47
C CYS A 34 1.29 -8.68 -11.67
N THR A 35 0.32 -7.98 -11.07
CA THR A 35 -0.64 -8.61 -10.16
C THR A 35 -2.06 -8.09 -10.38
N GLU A 36 -3.03 -8.83 -9.84
CA GLU A 36 -4.45 -8.50 -9.88
C GLU A 36 -4.94 -8.27 -8.44
N LEU A 37 -5.72 -7.22 -8.24
CA LEU A 37 -6.31 -6.87 -6.94
C LEU A 37 -7.82 -6.68 -7.12
N CYS A 38 -8.61 -7.23 -6.22
CA CYS A 38 -10.04 -6.97 -6.22
C CYS A 38 -10.34 -5.52 -5.80
N THR A 39 -11.32 -4.89 -6.42
CA THR A 39 -11.76 -3.54 -6.00
C THR A 39 -12.27 -3.56 -4.56
N SER A 40 -12.88 -4.66 -4.12
CA SER A 40 -13.27 -4.87 -2.72
C SER A 40 -12.10 -4.68 -1.76
N CYS A 41 -10.89 -5.17 -2.07
CA CYS A 41 -9.69 -5.02 -1.24
C CYS A 41 -9.32 -3.55 -1.03
N LEU A 42 -9.43 -2.71 -2.06
CA LEU A 42 -9.17 -1.27 -1.92
C LEU A 42 -10.26 -0.58 -1.11
N THR A 43 -11.52 -0.92 -1.37
CA THR A 43 -12.66 -0.31 -0.66
C THR A 43 -12.73 -0.72 0.81
N SER A 44 -12.24 -1.91 1.17
CA SER A 44 -12.18 -2.37 2.56
C SER A 44 -11.11 -1.69 3.40
N LEU A 45 -10.13 -1.01 2.78
CA LEU A 45 -9.09 -0.29 3.52
C LEU A 45 -9.65 0.92 4.27
N GLY A 46 -10.68 1.59 3.75
CA GLY A 46 -11.31 2.75 4.42
C GLY A 46 -11.84 2.37 5.81
N PRO A 47 -12.80 1.44 5.91
CA PRO A 47 -13.32 0.97 7.20
C PRO A 47 -12.25 0.39 8.13
N PHE A 48 -11.20 -0.23 7.58
CA PHE A 48 -10.05 -0.71 8.36
C PHE A 48 -9.26 0.44 9.02
N LEU A 49 -9.18 1.60 8.35
CA LEU A 49 -8.49 2.78 8.86
C LEU A 49 -9.37 3.67 9.75
N GLU A 50 -10.69 3.48 9.72
CA GLU A 50 -11.68 4.23 10.51
C GLU A 50 -11.91 3.64 11.92
N ASP A 51 -11.03 2.77 12.40
CA ASP A 51 -11.14 2.21 13.75
C ASP A 51 -11.12 3.31 14.83
N GLU A 52 -11.85 3.09 15.94
CA GLU A 52 -12.00 4.08 17.03
C GLU A 52 -10.65 4.40 17.73
N ILE A 53 -9.66 3.52 17.55
CA ILE A 53 -8.31 3.70 18.04
C ILE A 53 -7.49 4.41 16.96
N ILE A 54 -7.09 5.65 17.24
CA ILE A 54 -6.15 6.37 16.38
C ILE A 54 -4.81 5.59 16.37
N PRO A 55 -4.39 5.02 15.23
CA PRO A 55 -3.18 4.22 15.20
C PRO A 55 -1.96 5.12 15.40
N GLU A 56 -0.98 4.63 16.17
CA GLU A 56 0.31 5.31 16.28
C GLU A 56 0.92 5.50 14.89
N VAL A 57 1.58 6.65 14.69
CA VAL A 57 2.26 6.91 13.42
C VAL A 57 3.45 5.96 13.32
N ILE A 58 3.40 5.05 12.34
CA ILE A 58 4.52 4.21 11.95
C ILE A 58 5.10 4.81 10.67
N PRO A 59 6.30 5.41 10.72
CA PRO A 59 7.01 5.87 9.52
C PRO A 59 7.22 4.72 8.54
N MET A 60 7.02 4.98 7.24
CA MET A 60 7.16 3.95 6.21
C MET A 60 7.61 4.49 4.86
N GLU A 61 8.23 3.63 4.06
CA GLU A 61 8.57 3.86 2.66
C GLU A 61 8.13 2.66 1.82
N ILE A 62 7.22 2.91 0.87
CA ILE A 62 6.76 1.94 -0.13
C ILE A 62 7.32 2.39 -1.47
N GLU A 63 8.22 1.61 -2.04
CA GLU A 63 8.81 1.84 -3.35
C GLU A 63 8.24 0.82 -4.34
N VAL A 64 7.72 1.32 -5.46
CA VAL A 64 7.12 0.51 -6.52
C VAL A 64 7.86 0.83 -7.81
N VAL A 65 8.47 -0.18 -8.41
CA VAL A 65 9.32 -0.07 -9.60
C VAL A 65 8.82 -1.07 -10.64
N ASP A 66 8.59 -0.60 -11.87
CA ASP A 66 8.21 -1.44 -13.01
C ASP A 66 7.03 -2.37 -12.69
N ALA A 67 5.93 -1.81 -12.18
CA ALA A 67 4.79 -2.59 -11.70
C ALA A 67 3.53 -2.37 -12.54
N LYS A 68 2.72 -3.41 -12.67
CA LYS A 68 1.37 -3.34 -13.23
C LYS A 68 0.38 -4.00 -12.27
N ILE A 69 -0.61 -3.21 -11.81
CA ILE A 69 -1.66 -3.69 -10.91
C ILE A 69 -2.99 -3.59 -11.66
N THR A 70 -3.65 -4.72 -11.86
CA THR A 70 -4.97 -4.79 -12.49
C THR A 70 -6.06 -4.88 -11.42
N LEU A 71 -6.92 -3.87 -11.37
CA LEU A 71 -8.10 -3.86 -10.51
C LEU A 71 -9.23 -4.61 -11.20
N LYS A 72 -9.74 -5.65 -10.53
CA LYS A 72 -10.90 -6.43 -10.95
C LYS A 72 -12.06 -6.17 -10.02
N ASP A 73 -13.21 -5.86 -10.59
CA ASP A 73 -14.42 -5.72 -9.81
C ASP A 73 -15.04 -7.10 -9.57
N ASP A 74 -15.14 -7.44 -8.29
CA ASP A 74 -15.63 -8.71 -7.75
C ASP A 74 -17.06 -8.59 -7.18
N SER A 75 -17.74 -7.48 -7.45
CA SER A 75 -19.14 -7.30 -7.08
C SER A 75 -20.06 -8.30 -7.81
N PRO A 76 -21.15 -8.74 -7.15
CA PRO A 76 -22.11 -9.63 -7.79
C PRO A 76 -22.72 -8.97 -9.04
N PRO A 77 -22.95 -9.72 -10.13
CA PRO A 77 -23.53 -9.17 -11.34
C PRO A 77 -24.89 -8.54 -11.07
N VAL A 78 -25.08 -7.29 -11.49
CA VAL A 78 -26.37 -6.60 -11.39
C VAL A 78 -27.45 -7.32 -12.23
N TYR A 79 -27.04 -7.90 -13.36
CA TYR A 79 -27.89 -8.73 -14.21
C TYR A 79 -27.10 -9.96 -14.72
N PRO A 80 -27.73 -11.14 -14.86
CA PRO A 80 -27.06 -12.37 -15.32
C PRO A 80 -26.42 -12.26 -16.72
N THR A 81 -26.90 -11.34 -17.56
CA THR A 81 -26.44 -11.15 -18.94
C THR A 81 -25.57 -9.91 -19.13
N SER A 82 -25.26 -9.18 -18.05
CA SER A 82 -24.41 -7.99 -18.15
C SER A 82 -22.98 -8.41 -18.51
N PRO A 83 -22.30 -7.71 -19.44
CA PRO A 83 -20.93 -8.04 -19.86
C PRO A 83 -19.85 -7.89 -18.76
N GLY A 84 -20.25 -7.57 -17.53
CA GLY A 84 -19.35 -7.43 -16.39
C GLY A 84 -18.55 -6.12 -16.42
N PRO A 85 -17.98 -5.75 -15.27
CA PRO A 85 -17.16 -4.56 -15.15
C PRO A 85 -15.82 -4.73 -15.89
N VAL A 86 -15.35 -3.66 -16.53
CA VAL A 86 -14.07 -3.67 -17.26
C VAL A 86 -12.91 -3.47 -16.27
N PRO A 87 -11.88 -4.34 -16.27
CA PRO A 87 -10.73 -4.18 -15.39
C PRO A 87 -9.95 -2.89 -15.67
N ILE A 88 -9.36 -2.30 -14.63
CA ILE A 88 -8.53 -1.10 -14.73
C ILE A 88 -7.08 -1.49 -14.43
N THR A 89 -6.14 -1.19 -15.32
CA THR A 89 -4.71 -1.46 -15.08
C THR A 89 -3.97 -0.17 -14.74
N LEU A 90 -3.34 -0.11 -13.56
CA LEU A 90 -2.34 0.89 -13.23
C LEU A 90 -0.96 0.36 -13.60
N ALA A 91 -0.29 1.04 -14.52
CA ALA A 91 1.12 0.82 -14.82
C ALA A 91 1.96 1.91 -14.15
N MET A 92 2.98 1.50 -13.39
CA MET A 92 3.85 2.38 -12.61
C MET A 92 5.30 2.10 -13.00
N ASP A 93 6.00 3.12 -13.48
CA ASP A 93 7.44 3.03 -13.78
C ASP A 93 8.27 3.11 -12.49
N HIS A 94 8.06 4.18 -11.72
CA HIS A 94 8.61 4.35 -10.38
C HIS A 94 7.68 5.23 -9.56
N VAL A 95 7.21 4.72 -8.42
CA VAL A 95 6.39 5.45 -7.44
C VAL A 95 6.94 5.18 -6.06
N VAL A 96 7.16 6.24 -5.28
CA VAL A 96 7.57 6.12 -3.87
C VAL A 96 6.55 6.81 -2.99
N VAL A 97 5.97 6.05 -2.07
CA VAL A 97 5.06 6.54 -1.02
C VAL A 97 5.81 6.56 0.30
N ARG A 98 5.90 7.73 0.95
CA ARG A 98 6.51 7.89 2.26
C ARG A 98 5.51 8.40 3.27
N ARG A 99 5.42 7.76 4.43
CA ARG A 99 4.75 8.32 5.61
C ARG A 99 5.82 8.81 6.58
N ARG A 100 5.81 10.10 6.91
CA ARG A 100 6.76 10.70 7.84
C ARG A 100 6.23 10.70 9.27
N ASP A 101 7.04 11.21 10.19
CA ASP A 101 6.75 11.26 11.63
C ASP A 101 5.53 12.13 11.98
N ASP A 102 5.14 13.05 11.09
CA ASP A 102 3.90 13.84 11.19
C ASP A 102 2.66 13.06 10.74
N GLY A 103 2.83 11.81 10.27
CA GLY A 103 1.77 10.94 9.77
C GLY A 103 1.34 11.24 8.34
N VAL A 104 1.93 12.24 7.68
CA VAL A 104 1.56 12.67 6.32
C VAL A 104 2.17 11.73 5.29
N PHE A 105 1.36 11.35 4.30
CA PHE A 105 1.80 10.58 3.14
C PHE A 105 2.25 11.50 2.01
N TYR A 106 3.45 11.24 1.49
CA TYR A 106 4.05 11.91 0.34
C TYR A 106 4.19 10.90 -0.79
N LEU A 107 3.75 11.27 -1.98
CA LEU A 107 3.91 10.47 -3.20
C LEU A 107 4.87 11.20 -4.12
N THR A 108 5.92 10.52 -4.57
CA THR A 108 6.94 11.04 -5.48
C THR A 108 7.22 10.05 -6.59
#